data_AF-A0A965R4L2-F1
#
_entry.id   AF-A0A965R4L2-F1
#
_cell.length_a   1.000
_cell.length_b   1.000
_cell.length_c   1.000
_cell.angle_alpha   90.00
_cell.angle_beta   90.00
_cell.angle_gamma   90.00
#
_symmetry.space_group_name_H-M   'P 1'
#
loop_
_entity.id
_entity.type
_entity.pdbx_description
1 polymer ?
#
loop_
_entity_poly.entity_id
_entity_poly.type
_entity_poly.pdbx_seq_one_letter_code
_entity_poly.pdbx_strand_id
1 'polypeptide(L)'
;HSEADIFLDDVTVSRRHASFNRAGARFTVSDLGSLNGTYVNGDVVDNASLADGDEVQVGKYRLTFFASRVDKAAAMAGGGE
;
A
#
# COMPACT_ATOMS: atom_id res chain seq x y z
N HIS A 1 -16.66 3.07 -16.37
CA HIS A 1 -16.21 1.81 -15.72
C HIS A 1 -14.77 2.02 -15.31
N SER A 2 -14.56 2.37 -14.04
CA SER A 2 -13.24 2.70 -13.50
C SER A 2 -13.14 2.05 -12.12
N GLU A 3 -12.68 0.81 -12.08
CA GLU A 3 -12.38 0.05 -10.85
C GLU A 3 -11.03 0.51 -10.28
N ALA A 4 -11.03 1.72 -9.72
CA ALA A 4 -9.96 2.15 -8.84
C ALA A 4 -10.62 2.66 -7.56
N ASP A 5 -10.42 1.94 -6.45
CA ASP A 5 -10.97 2.30 -5.13
C ASP A 5 -10.44 3.65 -4.64
N ILE A 6 -9.24 4.04 -5.08
CA ILE A 6 -8.58 5.29 -4.73
C ILE A 6 -8.26 6.04 -6.03
N PHE A 7 -9.04 7.08 -6.32
CA PHE A 7 -8.84 7.95 -7.47
C PHE A 7 -7.91 9.10 -7.11
N LEU A 8 -6.76 9.15 -7.76
CA LEU A 8 -5.84 10.27 -7.71
C LEU A 8 -5.85 10.93 -9.09
N ASP A 9 -6.64 11.99 -9.23
CA ASP A 9 -6.80 12.74 -10.48
C ASP A 9 -5.61 13.69 -10.67
N ASP A 10 -4.53 13.16 -11.23
CA ASP A 10 -3.38 13.97 -11.65
C ASP A 10 -2.76 13.37 -12.92
N VAL A 11 -2.31 14.22 -13.85
CA VAL A 11 -1.68 13.82 -15.12
C VAL A 11 -0.48 12.89 -14.94
N THR A 12 0.11 12.87 -13.74
CA THR A 12 1.26 12.05 -13.36
C THR A 12 0.91 10.68 -12.76
N VAL A 13 -0.38 10.38 -12.56
CA VAL A 13 -0.87 9.16 -11.91
C VAL A 13 -1.75 8.35 -12.87
N SER A 14 -1.24 7.20 -13.33
CA SER A 14 -2.00 6.26 -14.17
C SER A 14 -3.22 5.70 -13.41
N ARG A 15 -4.31 5.43 -14.15
CA ARG A 15 -5.57 4.84 -13.65
C ARG A 15 -5.41 3.56 -12.82
N ARG A 16 -4.29 2.85 -12.97
CA ARG A 16 -3.88 1.69 -12.16
C ARG A 16 -2.41 1.93 -11.77
N HIS A 17 -2.19 2.65 -10.68
CA HIS A 17 -0.84 3.02 -10.21
C HIS A 17 -0.29 1.93 -9.28
N ALA A 18 -0.96 1.70 -8.15
CA ALA A 18 -0.59 0.67 -7.19
C ALA A 18 -1.81 -0.19 -6.84
N SER A 19 -1.56 -1.46 -6.53
CA SER A 19 -2.56 -2.40 -6.01
C SER A 19 -2.21 -2.76 -4.58
N PHE A 20 -3.18 -2.61 -3.68
CA PHE A 20 -3.03 -3.04 -2.29
C PHE A 20 -3.70 -4.40 -2.15
N ASN A 21 -2.90 -5.41 -1.80
CA ASN A 21 -3.36 -6.75 -1.51
C ASN A 21 -3.26 -7.01 -0.01
N ARG A 22 -4.30 -7.61 0.57
CA ARG A 22 -4.34 -8.01 1.98
C ARG A 22 -4.22 -9.53 2.06
N ALA A 23 -3.11 -9.99 2.63
CA ALA A 23 -2.87 -11.39 2.94
C ALA A 23 -3.04 -11.62 4.45
N GLY A 24 -4.28 -11.93 4.87
CA GLY A 24 -4.60 -12.17 6.28
C GLY A 24 -4.44 -10.92 7.15
N ALA A 25 -3.38 -10.90 7.95
CA ALA A 25 -2.98 -9.81 8.85
C ALA A 25 -1.80 -8.97 8.32
N ARG A 26 -1.46 -9.16 7.03
CA ARG A 26 -0.39 -8.40 6.38
C ARG A 26 -0.93 -7.71 5.15
N PHE A 27 -0.60 -6.43 5.03
CA PHE A 27 -0.90 -5.66 3.84
C PHE A 27 0.33 -5.65 2.95
N THR A 28 0.11 -5.68 1.65
CA THR A 28 1.13 -5.63 0.63
C THR A 28 0.69 -4.65 -0.44
N VAL A 29 1.61 -3.82 -0.89
CA VAL A 29 1.42 -2.92 -2.02
C VAL A 29 2.28 -3.42 -3.16
N SER A 30 1.70 -3.49 -4.36
CA SER A 30 2.38 -3.82 -5.60
C SER A 30 2.19 -2.68 -6.59
N ASP A 31 3.30 -2.18 -7.14
CA ASP A 31 3.30 -1.22 -8.23
C ASP A 31 2.81 -1.91 -9.53
N LEU A 32 1.99 -1.21 -10.32
CA LEU A 32 1.45 -1.74 -11.58
C LEU A 32 2.01 -1.04 -12.82
N GLY A 33 3.20 -0.43 -12.72
CA GLY A 33 3.81 0.33 -13.81
C GLY A 33 3.49 1.82 -13.71
N SER A 34 3.65 2.35 -12.52
CA SER A 34 3.49 3.76 -12.22
C SER A 34 4.56 4.60 -12.90
N LEU A 35 4.19 5.75 -13.47
CA LEU A 35 5.14 6.62 -14.17
C LEU A 35 6.26 7.15 -13.25
N ASN A 36 5.96 7.33 -11.96
CA ASN A 36 6.89 7.84 -10.95
C ASN A 36 7.41 6.77 -9.97
N GLY A 37 6.88 5.54 -10.07
CA GLY A 37 7.07 4.48 -9.08
C GLY A 37 6.32 4.71 -7.76
N THR A 38 6.16 3.62 -7.01
CA THR A 38 5.64 3.62 -5.64
C THR A 38 6.81 3.58 -4.65
N TYR A 39 6.77 4.46 -3.64
CA TYR A 39 7.77 4.50 -2.58
C TYR A 39 7.10 4.08 -1.27
N VAL A 40 7.77 3.26 -0.49
CA VAL A 40 7.34 2.85 0.85
C VAL A 40 8.45 3.20 1.82
N ASN A 41 8.14 4.05 2.79
CA ASN A 41 9.06 4.56 3.81
C ASN A 41 10.32 5.25 3.23
N GLY A 42 10.22 5.77 2.00
CA GLY A 42 11.32 6.41 1.27
C GLY A 42 12.04 5.49 0.29
N ASP A 43 11.77 4.18 0.31
CA ASP A 43 12.37 3.20 -0.59
C ASP A 43 11.46 2.91 -1.78
N VAL A 44 12.01 2.91 -3.01
CA VAL A 44 11.26 2.53 -4.21
C VAL A 44 11.02 1.03 -4.22
N VAL A 45 9.76 0.62 -4.35
CA VAL A 45 9.37 -0.78 -4.26
C VAL A 45 8.38 -1.14 -5.35
N ASP A 46 8.64 -2.27 -6.01
CA ASP A 46 7.68 -2.89 -6.94
C ASP A 46 6.65 -3.73 -6.15
N ASN A 47 7.09 -4.39 -5.07
CA ASN A 47 6.22 -5.06 -4.12
C ASN A 47 6.78 -4.89 -2.71
N ALA A 48 6.00 -4.35 -1.78
CA ALA A 48 6.37 -4.21 -0.38
C ALA A 48 5.23 -4.58 0.55
N SER A 49 5.58 -5.16 1.70
CA SER A 49 4.62 -5.37 2.78
C SER A 49 4.50 -4.10 3.63
N LEU A 50 3.27 -3.61 3.78
CA LEU A 50 2.93 -2.45 4.59
C LEU A 50 2.62 -2.87 6.02
N ALA A 51 3.19 -2.15 6.98
CA ALA A 51 2.89 -2.27 8.40
C ALA A 51 2.12 -1.03 8.90
N ASP A 52 1.56 -1.10 10.11
CA ASP A 52 0.93 0.08 10.69
C ASP A 52 1.94 1.21 10.92
N GLY A 53 1.60 2.40 10.44
CA GLY A 53 2.49 3.55 10.47
C GLY A 53 3.42 3.65 9.27
N ASP A 54 3.37 2.72 8.30
CA ASP A 54 4.12 2.86 7.05
C ASP A 54 3.64 4.06 6.24
N GLU A 55 4.57 4.68 5.55
CA GLU A 55 4.28 5.79 4.67
C GLU A 55 4.45 5.34 3.21
N VAL A 56 3.37 5.45 2.43
CA VAL A 56 3.36 5.12 1.01
C VAL A 56 3.30 6.42 0.22
N GLN A 57 4.33 6.68 -0.57
CA GLN A 57 4.37 7.81 -1.48
C GLN A 57 4.11 7.35 -2.91
N VAL A 58 3.15 8.01 -3.55
CA VAL A 58 2.59 7.70 -4.87
C VAL A 58 2.69 8.98 -5.71
N GLY A 59 3.72 9.07 -6.55
CA GLY A 59 4.07 10.33 -7.22
C GLY A 59 4.37 11.46 -6.23
N LYS A 60 3.55 12.52 -6.26
CA LYS A 60 3.64 13.65 -5.31
C LYS A 60 2.80 13.48 -4.04
N TYR A 61 1.96 12.44 -3.99
CA TYR A 61 1.06 12.20 -2.86
C TYR A 61 1.74 11.32 -1.84
N ARG A 62 1.50 11.62 -0.57
CA ARG A 62 2.04 10.88 0.57
C ARG A 62 0.86 10.39 1.40
N LEU A 63 0.74 9.08 1.53
CA LEU A 63 -0.34 8.40 2.23
C LEU A 63 0.26 7.65 3.41
N THR A 64 -0.28 7.86 4.61
CA THR A 64 0.13 7.08 5.77
C THR A 64 -0.83 5.91 5.96
N PHE A 65 -0.28 4.71 5.97
CA PHE A 65 -1.04 3.48 6.17
C PHE A 65 -1.21 3.20 7.67
N PHE A 66 -2.46 2.99 8.09
CA PHE A 66 -2.79 2.60 9.46
C PHE A 66 -3.53 1.27 9.45
N ALA A 67 -2.85 0.18 9.82
CA ALA A 67 -3.53 -1.08 10.06
C ALA A 67 -4.39 -0.97 11.32
N SER A 68 -5.63 -1.46 11.27
CA SER A 68 -6.50 -1.48 12.44
C SER A 68 -5.92 -2.38 13.54
N ARG A 69 -6.14 -2.01 14.80
CA ARG A 69 -5.67 -2.74 15.99
C ARG A 69 -6.07 -4.23 15.98
N VAL A 70 -7.19 -4.53 15.32
CA VAL A 70 -7.74 -5.89 15.13
C VAL A 70 -6.82 -6.75 14.27
N ASP A 71 -6.21 -6.14 13.24
CA ASP A 71 -5.26 -6.81 12.35
C ASP A 71 -3.90 -7.02 13.03
N LYS A 72 -3.50 -6.02 13.84
CA LYS A 72 -2.32 -6.08 14.69
C LYS A 72 -2.39 -7.22 15.73
N ALA A 73 -3.59 -7.44 16.29
CA ALA A 73 -3.84 -8.56 17.19
C ALA A 73 -3.80 -9.92 16.47
N ALA A 74 -4.31 -10.00 15.24
CA ALA A 74 -4.27 -11.23 14.44
C ALA A 74 -2.84 -11.63 14.02
N ALA A 75 -1.97 -10.65 13.69
CA ALA A 75 -0.55 -10.90 13.42
C ALA A 75 0.22 -11.39 14.66
N MET A 76 -0.13 -10.88 15.85
CA MET A 76 0.49 -11.28 17.12
C MET A 76 -0.05 -12.61 17.68
N ALA A 77 -1.31 -12.96 17.37
CA ALA A 77 -1.96 -14.17 17.90
C ALA A 77 -1.59 -15.46 17.15
N GLY A 78 -1.01 -15.38 15.95
CA GLY A 78 -0.61 -16.54 15.14
C GLY A 78 0.78 -17.13 15.46
N GLY A 79 1.46 -16.64 16.51
CA GLY A 79 2.83 -17.03 16.87
C GLY A 79 2.96 -18.07 18.00
N GLY A 80 1.88 -18.74 18.40
CA GLY A 80 1.89 -19.74 19.48
C GLY A 80 1.50 -21.13 18.98
N GLU A 81 2.54 -21.96 18.79
CA GLU A 81 2.60 -23.44 18.87
C GLU A 81 1.67 -24.32 18.01
#